data_AF-A0A843T5L9-F1
#
_entry.id   AF-A0A843T5L9-F1
#
_cell.length_a   1.000
_cell.length_b   1.000
_cell.length_c   1.000
_cell.angle_alpha   90.00
_cell.angle_beta   90.00
_cell.angle_gamma   90.00
#
_symmetry.space_group_name_H-M   'P 1'
#
loop_
_entity.id
_entity.type
_entity.pdbx_description
1 polymer ?
#
loop_
_entity_poly.entity_id
_entity_poly.type
_entity_poly.pdbx_seq_one_letter_code
_entity_poly.pdbx_strand_id
1 'polypeptide(L)'
;MILFDRSVAHGVRQPVGNRRTVRVVAAIATAELFPTLGVPAELGRAFVAEEDVPGGEPVAVISHRLWRSAFGGDPSIVGRGIELNGTLGTLVGVMPEGFDVEEAGVDVWTPAAIGGNPTNRGSHFLNLVGRLAPGVTLEQARSEMEILLGSWSDIAPNTHVPNDSTHAIVVKSLREEVVGGVRPALLILLGAVGPRAADRLRERR
;
A
#
# COMPACT_ATOMS: atom_id res chain seq x y z
N MET A 1 -9.83 8.82 2.80
CA MET A 1 -8.83 8.39 3.79
C MET A 1 -8.82 6.88 3.77
N ILE A 2 -7.68 6.25 3.49
CA ILE A 2 -7.62 4.87 2.98
C ILE A 2 -6.63 4.10 3.82
N LEU A 3 -7.01 2.91 4.25
CA LEU A 3 -6.31 2.15 5.26
C LEU A 3 -5.72 0.89 4.63
N PHE A 4 -4.45 0.62 4.89
CA PHE A 4 -3.81 -0.66 4.57
C PHE A 4 -2.83 -1.08 5.67
N ASP A 5 -2.72 -2.38 5.93
CA ASP A 5 -1.76 -2.94 6.91
C ASP A 5 -0.56 -3.58 6.20
N ARG A 6 0.64 -3.43 6.78
CA ARG A 6 1.85 -4.09 6.31
C ARG A 6 1.98 -5.48 6.94
N SER A 7 1.81 -6.48 6.09
CA SER A 7 2.43 -7.81 6.19
C SER A 7 2.02 -8.69 7.38
N VAL A 8 1.21 -9.69 7.07
CA VAL A 8 1.38 -11.04 7.62
C VAL A 8 1.67 -11.97 6.43
N ALA A 9 2.64 -12.89 6.58
CA ALA A 9 2.93 -13.87 5.55
C ALA A 9 1.77 -14.87 5.44
N HIS A 10 1.17 -15.01 4.27
CA HIS A 10 0.06 -15.93 4.03
C HIS A 10 0.47 -17.01 3.02
N GLY A 11 -0.11 -18.21 3.14
CA GLY A 11 -0.04 -19.25 2.12
C GLY A 11 -1.19 -19.08 1.13
N VAL A 12 -0.88 -18.97 -0.16
CA VAL A 12 -1.86 -19.07 -1.26
C VAL A 12 -1.91 -20.50 -1.76
N ARG A 13 -3.12 -21.04 -1.90
CA ARG A 13 -3.37 -22.34 -2.54
C ARG A 13 -4.37 -22.17 -3.69
N GLN A 14 -4.05 -22.78 -4.83
CA GLN A 14 -4.97 -22.90 -5.97
C GLN A 14 -5.92 -24.08 -5.75
N PRO A 15 -7.24 -23.93 -5.99
CA PRO A 15 -8.20 -25.02 -5.77
C PRO A 15 -8.15 -26.12 -6.84
N VAL A 16 -7.60 -25.88 -8.05
CA VAL A 16 -7.58 -26.90 -9.12
C VAL A 16 -6.28 -26.87 -9.93
N GLY A 17 -5.66 -28.04 -10.11
CA GLY A 17 -4.68 -28.30 -11.18
C GLY A 17 -3.21 -28.45 -10.76
N ASN A 18 -2.76 -27.81 -9.68
CA ASN A 18 -1.41 -28.06 -9.14
C ASN A 18 -1.37 -27.58 -7.68
N ARG A 19 -1.18 -28.50 -6.73
CA ARG A 19 -1.23 -28.23 -5.27
C ARG A 19 0.01 -27.47 -4.77
N ARG A 20 0.52 -26.51 -5.55
CA ARG A 20 1.62 -25.65 -5.16
C ARG A 20 1.07 -24.61 -4.19
N THR A 21 1.49 -24.75 -2.93
CA THR A 21 1.32 -23.70 -1.94
C THR A 21 2.45 -22.70 -2.16
N VAL A 22 2.11 -21.45 -2.41
CA VAL A 22 3.08 -20.37 -2.58
C VAL A 22 2.99 -19.47 -1.37
N ARG A 23 4.14 -19.17 -0.75
CA ARG A 23 4.21 -18.15 0.30
C ARG A 23 4.11 -16.79 -0.36
N VAL A 24 3.18 -15.97 0.11
CA VAL A 24 2.92 -14.64 -0.42
C VAL A 24 2.95 -13.60 0.68
N VAL A 25 3.25 -12.37 0.28
CA VAL A 25 3.01 -11.19 1.12
C VAL A 25 1.58 -10.73 0.86
N ALA A 26 0.73 -10.78 1.88
CA ALA A 26 -0.64 -10.29 1.77
C ALA A 26 -0.80 -9.00 2.56
N ALA A 27 -1.63 -8.11 2.04
CA ALA A 27 -2.06 -6.89 2.71
C ALA A 27 -3.59 -6.81 2.70
N ILE A 28 -4.14 -6.14 3.69
CA ILE A 28 -5.52 -5.67 3.64
C ILE A 28 -5.57 -4.27 3.04
N ALA A 29 -6.60 -3.97 2.27
CA ALA A 29 -6.81 -2.67 1.66
C ALA A 29 -8.29 -2.33 1.59
N THR A 30 -8.64 -1.08 1.88
CA THR A 30 -9.99 -0.58 1.64
C THR A 30 -10.31 -0.53 0.14
N ALA A 31 -11.58 -0.61 -0.24
CA ALA A 31 -12.01 -0.56 -1.64
C ALA A 31 -11.52 0.69 -2.40
N GLU A 32 -11.36 1.80 -1.67
CA GLU A 32 -10.93 3.08 -2.22
C GLU A 32 -9.43 3.20 -2.54
N LEU A 33 -8.61 2.21 -2.18
CA LEU A 33 -7.15 2.27 -2.37
C LEU A 33 -6.76 2.46 -3.84
N PHE A 34 -7.20 1.55 -4.71
CA PHE A 34 -6.80 1.56 -6.12
C PHE A 34 -7.36 2.78 -6.87
N PRO A 35 -8.66 3.15 -6.72
CA PRO A 35 -9.20 4.38 -7.30
C PRO A 35 -8.45 5.63 -6.87
N THR A 36 -8.05 5.71 -5.60
CA THR A 36 -7.34 6.88 -5.07
C THR A 36 -5.92 6.96 -5.57
N LEU A 37 -5.23 5.84 -5.75
CA LEU A 37 -3.94 5.79 -6.45
C LEU A 37 -4.11 6.06 -7.95
N GLY A 38 -5.32 5.93 -8.49
CA GLY A 38 -5.63 6.14 -9.90
C GLY A 38 -5.04 5.06 -10.78
N VAL A 39 -4.81 3.87 -10.22
CA VAL A 39 -4.24 2.73 -10.93
C VAL A 39 -5.33 1.66 -11.09
N PRO A 40 -5.90 1.49 -12.29
CA PRO A 40 -6.86 0.43 -12.53
C PRO A 40 -6.18 -0.94 -12.56
N ALA A 41 -6.95 -1.99 -12.27
CA ALA A 41 -6.52 -3.37 -12.50
C ALA A 41 -6.24 -3.59 -14.01
N GLU A 42 -5.18 -4.30 -14.35
CA GLU A 42 -4.88 -4.68 -15.74
C GLU A 42 -5.82 -5.77 -16.26
N LEU A 43 -6.36 -6.58 -15.34
CA LEU A 43 -7.30 -7.65 -15.63
C LEU A 43 -8.36 -7.68 -14.53
N GLY A 44 -9.64 -7.82 -14.92
CA GLY A 44 -10.75 -7.86 -13.96
C GLY A 44 -11.07 -6.48 -13.39
N ARG A 45 -11.21 -6.40 -12.06
CA ARG A 45 -11.58 -5.17 -11.33
C ARG A 45 -10.91 -5.07 -9.96
N ALA A 46 -10.99 -3.88 -9.38
CA ALA A 46 -10.73 -3.65 -7.96
C ALA A 46 -11.92 -4.09 -7.09
N PHE A 47 -11.78 -3.92 -5.76
CA PHE A 47 -12.87 -4.17 -4.81
C PHE A 47 -14.03 -3.19 -5.00
N VAL A 48 -15.22 -3.64 -4.63
CA VAL A 48 -16.41 -2.78 -4.49
C VAL A 48 -16.74 -2.55 -3.01
N ALA A 49 -17.53 -1.53 -2.72
CA ALA A 49 -17.82 -1.13 -1.34
C ALA A 49 -18.52 -2.24 -0.53
N GLU A 50 -19.34 -3.06 -1.19
CA GLU A 50 -20.08 -4.18 -0.58
C GLU A 50 -19.17 -5.34 -0.16
N GLU A 51 -17.93 -5.40 -0.68
CA GLU A 51 -16.92 -6.39 -0.33
C GLU A 51 -16.05 -5.91 0.85
N ASP A 52 -15.96 -4.60 1.06
CA ASP A 52 -15.14 -3.95 2.10
C ASP A 52 -15.94 -3.66 3.38
N VAL A 53 -16.78 -4.62 3.78
CA VAL A 53 -17.57 -4.58 5.01
C VAL A 53 -17.41 -5.88 5.80
N PRO A 54 -17.60 -5.86 7.14
CA PRO A 54 -17.58 -7.09 7.93
C PRO A 54 -18.60 -8.11 7.41
N GLY A 55 -18.13 -9.31 7.06
CA GLY A 55 -18.96 -10.38 6.48
C GLY A 55 -19.25 -10.22 4.97
N GLY A 56 -18.61 -9.25 4.30
CA GLY A 56 -18.63 -9.13 2.84
C GLY A 56 -18.04 -10.36 2.14
N GLU A 57 -18.33 -10.50 0.85
CA GLU A 57 -17.84 -11.64 0.08
C GLU A 57 -16.29 -11.68 0.07
N PRO A 58 -15.66 -12.83 0.39
CA PRO A 58 -14.21 -12.93 0.36
C PRO A 58 -13.70 -12.82 -1.08
N VAL A 59 -12.96 -11.74 -1.36
CA VAL A 59 -12.33 -11.50 -2.66
C VAL A 59 -10.85 -11.17 -2.53
N ALA A 60 -10.12 -11.32 -3.62
CA ALA A 60 -8.70 -11.02 -3.70
C ALA A 60 -8.33 -10.36 -5.02
N VAL A 61 -7.41 -9.40 -4.93
CA VAL A 61 -6.69 -8.82 -6.07
C VAL A 61 -5.23 -9.23 -5.94
N ILE A 62 -4.57 -9.61 -7.02
CA ILE A 62 -3.17 -10.08 -6.98
C ILE A 62 -2.23 -9.17 -7.77
N SER A 63 -0.93 -9.25 -7.48
CA SER A 63 0.10 -8.55 -8.25
C SER A 63 0.37 -9.23 -9.60
N HIS A 64 0.82 -8.45 -10.58
CA HIS A 64 1.33 -8.97 -11.85
C HIS A 64 2.41 -10.05 -11.61
N ARG A 65 3.31 -9.84 -10.65
CA ARG A 65 4.36 -10.78 -10.25
C ARG A 65 3.78 -12.15 -9.88
N LEU A 66 2.78 -12.17 -9.00
CA LEU A 66 2.16 -13.42 -8.56
C LEU A 66 1.40 -14.07 -9.72
N TRP A 67 0.69 -13.28 -10.52
CA TRP A 67 -0.03 -13.75 -11.70
C TRP A 67 0.90 -14.47 -12.69
N ARG A 68 2.03 -13.87 -13.04
CA ARG A 68 3.01 -14.47 -13.95
C ARG A 68 3.68 -15.71 -13.37
N SER A 69 4.10 -15.66 -12.11
CA SER A 69 4.91 -16.72 -11.49
C SER A 69 4.10 -17.94 -11.02
N ALA A 70 2.92 -17.72 -10.42
CA ALA A 70 2.09 -18.78 -9.85
C ALA A 70 0.97 -19.24 -10.80
N PHE A 71 0.49 -18.35 -11.66
CA PHE A 71 -0.63 -18.63 -12.57
C PHE A 71 -0.22 -18.64 -14.06
N GLY A 72 1.08 -18.51 -14.35
CA GLY A 72 1.60 -18.56 -15.72
C GLY A 72 1.14 -17.41 -16.63
N GLY A 73 0.55 -16.36 -16.05
CA GLY A 73 -0.07 -15.29 -16.85
C GLY A 73 -1.39 -15.70 -17.52
N ASP A 74 -2.10 -16.72 -17.02
CA ASP A 74 -3.41 -17.13 -17.55
C ASP A 74 -4.46 -16.02 -17.29
N PRO A 75 -5.07 -15.40 -18.32
CA PRO A 75 -6.08 -14.35 -18.12
C PRO A 75 -7.43 -14.90 -17.62
N SER A 76 -7.64 -16.22 -17.67
CA SER A 76 -8.89 -16.84 -17.24
C SER A 76 -8.93 -17.15 -15.74
N ILE A 77 -8.01 -16.60 -14.95
CA ILE A 77 -7.98 -16.73 -13.49
C ILE A 77 -8.99 -15.84 -12.78
N VAL A 78 -9.44 -14.74 -13.41
CA VAL A 78 -10.44 -13.86 -12.81
C VAL A 78 -11.77 -14.60 -12.72
N GLY A 79 -12.42 -14.52 -11.56
CA GLY A 79 -13.61 -15.29 -11.21
C GLY A 79 -13.32 -16.69 -10.67
N ARG A 80 -12.05 -17.13 -10.61
CA ARG A 80 -11.70 -18.41 -9.98
C ARG A 80 -11.57 -18.27 -8.47
N GLY A 81 -11.82 -19.38 -7.77
CA GLY A 81 -11.52 -19.49 -6.35
C GLY A 81 -10.02 -19.43 -6.06
N ILE A 82 -9.66 -18.79 -4.96
CA ILE A 82 -8.32 -18.77 -4.37
C ILE A 82 -8.47 -19.03 -2.87
N GLU A 83 -7.62 -19.89 -2.32
CA GLU A 83 -7.61 -20.16 -0.89
C GLU A 83 -6.42 -19.41 -0.25
N LEU A 84 -6.73 -18.53 0.70
CA LEU A 84 -5.78 -17.72 1.47
C LEU A 84 -5.87 -18.14 2.94
N ASN A 85 -4.86 -18.83 3.46
CA ASN A 85 -4.84 -19.33 4.85
C ASN A 85 -6.13 -20.08 5.29
N GLY A 86 -6.74 -20.87 4.39
CA GLY A 86 -7.97 -21.63 4.67
C GLY A 86 -9.27 -20.87 4.39
N THR A 87 -9.20 -19.59 4.05
CA THR A 87 -10.35 -18.80 3.58
C THR A 87 -10.44 -18.90 2.06
N LEU A 88 -11.54 -19.48 1.57
CA LEU A 88 -11.83 -19.49 0.14
C LEU A 88 -12.46 -18.17 -0.28
N GLY A 89 -11.86 -17.51 -1.27
CA GLY A 89 -12.40 -16.30 -1.88
C GLY A 89 -12.28 -16.31 -3.39
N THR A 90 -12.75 -15.26 -4.04
CA THR A 90 -12.73 -15.12 -5.50
C THR A 90 -11.64 -14.16 -5.93
N LEU A 91 -10.83 -14.56 -6.91
CA LEU A 91 -9.87 -13.65 -7.53
C LEU A 91 -10.61 -12.71 -8.48
N VAL A 92 -10.69 -11.42 -8.14
CA VAL A 92 -11.49 -10.43 -8.90
C VAL A 92 -10.64 -9.55 -9.81
N GLY A 93 -9.32 -9.48 -9.59
CA GLY A 93 -8.44 -8.72 -10.48
C GLY A 93 -6.96 -8.94 -10.30
N VAL A 94 -6.21 -8.37 -11.23
CA VAL A 94 -4.73 -8.33 -11.25
C VAL A 94 -4.30 -6.87 -11.39
N MET A 95 -3.38 -6.41 -10.55
CA MET A 95 -2.77 -5.09 -10.67
C MET A 95 -1.65 -5.07 -11.70
N PRO A 96 -1.45 -3.96 -12.44
CA PRO A 96 -0.46 -3.86 -13.50
C PRO A 96 0.97 -4.07 -12.99
N GLU A 97 1.87 -4.40 -13.91
CA GLU A 97 3.30 -4.54 -13.61
C GLU A 97 3.87 -3.28 -12.91
N GLY A 98 4.65 -3.50 -11.86
CA GLY A 98 5.26 -2.43 -11.06
C GLY A 98 4.31 -1.73 -10.07
N PHE A 99 3.03 -2.11 -10.01
CA PHE A 99 2.16 -1.64 -8.94
C PHE A 99 2.60 -2.21 -7.60
N ASP A 100 3.04 -1.31 -6.72
CA ASP A 100 3.39 -1.61 -5.34
C ASP A 100 3.14 -0.37 -4.49
N VAL A 101 2.64 -0.57 -3.28
CA VAL A 101 2.38 0.52 -2.34
C VAL A 101 3.51 0.53 -1.32
N GLU A 102 4.28 1.62 -1.31
CA GLU A 102 5.45 1.81 -0.44
C GLU A 102 6.53 0.71 -0.52
N GLU A 103 6.74 0.13 -1.71
CA GLU A 103 7.72 -0.95 -1.92
C GLU A 103 7.51 -2.15 -0.98
N ALA A 104 6.26 -2.37 -0.55
CA ALA A 104 5.93 -3.44 0.38
C ALA A 104 6.03 -4.84 -0.25
N GLY A 105 6.13 -4.92 -1.57
CA GLY A 105 6.21 -6.18 -2.31
C GLY A 105 4.97 -7.02 -2.06
N VAL A 106 3.78 -6.42 -2.08
CA VAL A 106 2.53 -7.14 -1.85
C VAL A 106 2.18 -8.01 -3.06
N ASP A 107 1.86 -9.27 -2.79
CA ASP A 107 1.43 -10.23 -3.79
C ASP A 107 -0.10 -10.33 -3.90
N VAL A 108 -0.78 -10.13 -2.77
CA VAL A 108 -2.24 -10.28 -2.65
C VAL A 108 -2.81 -9.18 -1.78
N TRP A 109 -3.83 -8.51 -2.27
CA TRP A 109 -4.69 -7.63 -1.49
C TRP A 109 -6.02 -8.32 -1.20
N THR A 110 -6.53 -8.13 0.00
CA THR A 110 -7.89 -8.52 0.42
C THR A 110 -8.62 -7.31 1.00
N PRO A 111 -9.96 -7.25 0.96
CA PRO A 111 -10.70 -6.16 1.58
C PRO A 111 -10.34 -6.00 3.05
N ALA A 112 -10.19 -4.75 3.50
CA ALA A 112 -9.88 -4.47 4.90
C ALA A 112 -11.05 -4.79 5.82
N ALA A 113 -12.29 -4.67 5.29
CA ALA A 113 -13.52 -5.03 5.98
C ALA A 113 -13.53 -4.49 7.42
N ILE A 114 -13.15 -3.22 7.56
CA ILE A 114 -12.85 -2.61 8.85
C ILE A 114 -14.12 -2.60 9.68
N GLY A 115 -14.20 -3.56 10.60
CA GLY A 115 -15.23 -3.68 11.61
C GLY A 115 -14.69 -3.29 12.99
N GLY A 116 -15.61 -3.17 13.95
CA GLY A 116 -15.26 -2.96 15.35
C GLY A 116 -16.05 -1.83 16.00
N ASN A 117 -15.67 -1.50 17.24
CA ASN A 117 -16.27 -0.39 17.96
C ASN A 117 -15.79 0.94 17.33
N PRO A 118 -16.68 1.77 16.74
CA PRO A 118 -16.30 3.05 16.14
C PRO A 118 -15.70 4.04 17.13
N THR A 119 -15.86 3.81 18.44
CA THR A 119 -15.24 4.62 19.49
C THR A 119 -13.85 4.13 19.90
N ASN A 120 -13.39 2.97 19.41
CA ASN A 120 -12.03 2.50 19.67
C ASN A 120 -11.06 3.15 18.68
N ARG A 121 -10.35 4.19 19.14
CA ARG A 121 -9.31 4.89 18.36
C ARG A 121 -7.88 4.53 18.76
N GLY A 122 -7.70 3.49 19.60
CA GLY A 122 -6.38 3.04 20.05
C GLY A 122 -5.61 2.22 19.01
N SER A 123 -6.28 1.74 17.96
CA SER A 123 -5.66 0.91 16.91
C SER A 123 -5.04 1.77 15.81
N HIS A 124 -3.73 1.59 15.57
CA HIS A 124 -2.94 2.43 14.66
C HIS A 124 -1.96 1.61 13.80
N PHE A 125 -2.37 0.39 13.41
CA PHE A 125 -1.60 -0.50 12.54
C PHE A 125 -1.80 -0.22 11.05
N LEU A 126 -2.67 0.74 10.71
CA LEU A 126 -3.05 1.04 9.33
C LEU A 126 -2.31 2.28 8.83
N ASN A 127 -1.73 2.16 7.65
CA ASN A 127 -1.13 3.27 6.91
C ASN A 127 -2.20 3.98 6.09
N LEU A 128 -1.99 5.29 5.91
CA LEU A 128 -2.98 6.19 5.33
C LEU A 128 -2.49 6.79 4.02
N VAL A 129 -3.23 6.55 2.94
CA VAL A 129 -2.98 7.21 1.65
C VAL A 129 -4.14 8.14 1.30
N GLY A 130 -3.81 9.32 0.78
CA GLY A 130 -4.77 10.31 0.31
C GLY A 130 -4.30 10.97 -0.98
N ARG A 131 -5.26 11.38 -1.81
CA ARG A 131 -5.02 12.22 -2.99
C ARG A 131 -5.46 13.64 -2.64
N LEU A 132 -4.54 14.60 -2.83
CA LEU A 132 -4.86 16.01 -2.69
C LEU A 132 -5.85 16.45 -3.78
N ALA A 133 -6.78 17.33 -3.42
CA ALA A 133 -7.67 17.95 -4.39
C ALA A 133 -6.88 18.82 -5.39
N PRO A 134 -7.40 19.05 -6.61
CA PRO A 134 -6.75 19.89 -7.60
C PRO A 134 -6.43 21.29 -7.03
N GLY A 135 -5.17 21.71 -7.14
CA GLY A 135 -4.71 23.02 -6.67
C GLY A 135 -4.35 23.10 -5.18
N VAL A 136 -4.53 22.03 -4.40
CA VAL A 136 -4.14 21.98 -2.98
C VAL A 136 -2.66 21.61 -2.83
N THR A 137 -1.92 22.37 -2.03
CA THR A 137 -0.51 22.10 -1.74
C THR A 137 -0.35 21.14 -0.56
N LEU A 138 0.81 20.51 -0.46
CA LEU A 138 1.15 19.65 0.69
C LEU A 138 1.18 20.45 2.00
N GLU A 139 1.58 21.71 1.96
CA GLU A 139 1.59 22.59 3.14
C GLU A 139 0.17 22.89 3.62
N GLN A 140 -0.77 23.15 2.71
CA GLN A 140 -2.18 23.32 3.07
C GLN A 140 -2.74 22.07 3.73
N ALA A 141 -2.45 20.88 3.17
CA ALA A 141 -2.86 19.61 3.76
C ALA A 141 -2.25 19.36 5.16
N ARG A 142 -0.99 19.77 5.37
CA ARG A 142 -0.33 19.72 6.68
C ARG A 142 -1.03 20.63 7.69
N SER A 143 -1.27 21.89 7.32
CA SER A 143 -1.95 22.85 8.20
C SER A 143 -3.37 22.42 8.55
N GLU A 144 -4.13 21.87 7.61
CA GLU A 144 -5.46 21.32 7.91
C GLU A 144 -5.39 20.12 8.88
N MET A 145 -4.41 19.24 8.69
CA MET A 145 -4.20 18.11 9.61
C MET A 145 -3.85 18.60 11.03
N GLU A 146 -3.00 19.62 11.16
CA GLU A 146 -2.66 20.22 12.46
C GLU A 146 -3.90 20.78 13.18
N ILE A 147 -4.82 21.41 12.44
CA ILE A 147 -6.10 21.91 12.99
C ILE A 147 -6.98 20.74 13.47
N LEU A 148 -7.08 19.66 12.69
CA LEU A 148 -7.84 18.47 13.07
C LEU A 148 -7.26 17.79 14.31
N LEU A 149 -5.94 17.69 14.40
CA LEU A 149 -5.26 17.14 15.57
C LEU A 149 -5.43 18.02 16.80
N GLY A 150 -5.40 19.35 16.64
CA GLY A 150 -5.65 20.31 17.72
C GLY A 150 -7.08 20.24 18.29
N SER A 151 -8.05 19.84 17.46
CA SER A 151 -9.46 19.66 17.84
C SER A 151 -9.84 18.19 18.12
N TRP A 152 -8.85 17.29 18.22
CA TRP A 152 -9.10 15.84 18.35
C TRP A 152 -9.99 15.49 19.54
N SER A 153 -9.76 16.14 20.69
CA SER A 153 -10.53 15.92 21.92
C SER A 153 -12.02 16.27 21.77
N ASP A 154 -12.36 17.18 20.87
CA ASP A 154 -13.74 17.59 20.61
C ASP A 154 -14.47 16.59 19.70
N ILE A 155 -13.76 16.06 18.69
CA ILE A 155 -14.33 15.12 17.71
C ILE A 155 -14.31 13.66 18.19
N ALA A 156 -13.47 13.34 19.18
CA ALA A 156 -13.29 11.98 19.68
C ALA A 156 -13.03 11.94 21.20
N PRO A 157 -13.98 12.43 22.03
CA PRO A 157 -13.80 12.50 23.47
C PRO A 157 -13.62 11.11 24.09
N ASN A 158 -12.79 11.01 25.13
CA ASN A 158 -12.50 9.76 25.86
C ASN A 158 -11.91 8.62 25.02
N THR A 159 -11.22 8.96 23.94
CA THR A 159 -10.49 8.00 23.10
C THR A 159 -8.99 8.29 23.11
N HIS A 160 -8.20 7.41 22.47
CA HIS A 160 -6.77 7.64 22.26
C HIS A 160 -6.53 8.94 21.50
N VAL A 161 -5.57 9.74 21.98
CA VAL A 161 -5.20 11.03 21.38
C VAL A 161 -3.82 10.88 20.73
N PRO A 162 -3.71 11.07 19.39
CA PRO A 162 -2.42 11.14 18.71
C PRO A 162 -1.49 12.16 19.38
N ASN A 163 -0.23 11.79 19.55
CA ASN A 163 0.79 12.64 20.15
C ASN A 163 2.18 12.23 19.68
N ASP A 164 3.13 13.16 19.71
CA ASP A 164 4.47 12.97 19.16
C ASP A 164 5.27 11.83 19.80
N SER A 165 4.93 11.44 21.03
CA SER A 165 5.69 10.45 21.80
C SER A 165 5.25 9.00 21.58
N THR A 166 3.99 8.77 21.21
CA THR A 166 3.42 7.41 21.12
C THR A 166 2.63 7.15 19.84
N HIS A 167 2.15 8.19 19.16
CA HIS A 167 1.35 8.07 17.95
C HIS A 167 1.36 9.39 17.16
N ALA A 168 2.49 9.70 16.53
CA ALA A 168 2.65 10.89 15.71
C ALA A 168 1.96 10.69 14.35
N ILE A 169 1.08 11.62 13.97
CA ILE A 169 0.50 11.66 12.62
C ILE A 169 1.30 12.67 11.81
N VAL A 170 1.96 12.21 10.76
CA VAL A 170 2.82 13.04 9.90
C VAL A 170 2.32 12.98 8.46
N VAL A 171 2.12 14.14 7.86
CA VAL A 171 1.72 14.26 6.45
C VAL A 171 2.95 14.45 5.57
N LYS A 172 3.21 13.49 4.70
CA LYS A 172 4.30 13.52 3.71
C LYS A 172 3.74 13.28 2.31
N SER A 173 4.51 13.70 1.31
CA SER A 173 4.22 13.27 -0.07
C SER A 173 4.51 11.77 -0.19
N LEU A 174 3.70 11.05 -0.98
CA LEU A 174 3.92 9.61 -1.21
C LEU A 174 5.34 9.33 -1.74
N ARG A 175 5.86 10.22 -2.59
CA ARG A 175 7.25 10.15 -3.07
C ARG A 175 8.26 10.18 -1.92
N GLU A 176 8.10 11.10 -0.98
CA GLU A 176 8.98 11.21 0.18
C GLU A 176 8.91 9.98 1.08
N GLU A 177 7.71 9.42 1.26
CA GLU A 177 7.55 8.20 2.06
C GLU A 177 8.22 6.99 1.39
N VAL A 178 8.07 6.82 0.08
CA VAL A 178 8.67 5.70 -0.65
C VAL A 178 10.19 5.85 -0.81
N VAL A 179 10.68 7.02 -1.24
CA VAL A 179 12.10 7.19 -1.63
C VAL A 179 12.94 8.04 -0.67
N GLY A 180 12.36 8.58 0.40
CA GLY A 180 13.03 9.52 1.29
C GLY A 180 14.26 8.93 1.99
N GLY A 181 14.18 7.67 2.41
CA GLY A 181 15.26 6.98 3.13
C GLY A 181 16.48 6.65 2.26
N VAL A 182 16.30 6.44 0.95
CA VAL A 182 17.39 6.05 0.03
C VAL A 182 18.07 7.23 -0.66
N ARG A 183 17.43 8.40 -0.66
CA ARG A 183 17.94 9.61 -1.31
C ARG A 183 19.34 10.04 -0.84
N PRO A 184 19.69 10.01 0.47
CA PRO A 184 21.04 10.35 0.92
C PRO A 184 22.09 9.36 0.40
N ALA A 185 21.79 8.05 0.41
CA ALA A 185 22.69 7.03 -0.09
C ALA A 185 22.93 7.16 -1.61
N LEU A 186 21.88 7.49 -2.38
CA LEU A 186 21.99 7.78 -3.81
C LEU A 186 22.82 9.05 -4.08
N LEU A 187 22.69 10.09 -3.26
CA LEU A 187 23.52 11.30 -3.38
C LEU A 187 24.99 11.03 -3.04
N ILE A 188 25.27 10.17 -2.05
CA ILE A 188 26.64 9.74 -1.74
C ILE A 188 27.22 8.92 -2.90
N LEU A 189 26.45 7.97 -3.45
CA LEU A 189 26.87 7.18 -4.62
C LEU A 189 27.10 8.06 -5.85
N LEU A 190 26.22 9.03 -6.11
CA LEU A 190 26.38 9.98 -7.22
C LEU A 190 27.61 10.88 -7.03
N GLY A 191 27.87 11.32 -5.80
CA GLY A 191 29.07 12.09 -5.44
C GLY A 191 30.36 11.28 -5.52
N ALA A 192 30.32 9.97 -5.26
CA ALA A 192 31.48 9.08 -5.35
C ALA A 192 31.90 8.77 -6.81
N VAL A 193 30.99 8.94 -7.78
CA VAL A 193 31.22 8.66 -9.22
C VAL A 193 31.45 9.96 -10.04
N GLY A 194 31.33 11.14 -9.42
CA GLY A 194 31.62 12.44 -10.05
C GLY A 194 33.10 12.65 -10.41
N PRO A 195 33.41 13.46 -11.44
CA PRO A 195 34.62 13.31 -12.26
C PRO A 195 35.92 13.63 -11.51
N ARG A 196 36.70 12.59 -11.20
CA ARG A 196 38.15 12.72 -10.98
C ARG A 196 38.87 12.81 -12.34
N ALA A 197 38.76 13.91 -13.06
CA ALA A 197 39.63 14.17 -14.22
C ALA A 197 39.59 15.64 -14.66
N ALA A 198 40.31 16.53 -13.97
CA ALA A 198 40.66 17.83 -14.54
C ALA A 198 42.04 18.40 -14.12
N ASP A 199 42.80 17.74 -13.24
CA ASP A 199 44.05 18.33 -12.69
C ASP A 199 45.37 17.65 -13.10
N ARG A 200 45.42 16.90 -14.21
CA ARG A 200 46.68 16.28 -14.69
C ARG A 200 47.15 16.72 -16.07
N LEU A 201 46.97 17.99 -16.44
CA LEU A 201 47.55 18.54 -17.69
C LEU A 201 48.21 19.92 -17.53
N ARG A 202 48.86 20.20 -16.39
CA ARG A 202 49.66 21.45 -16.20
C ARG A 202 51.16 21.28 -15.94
N GLU A 203 51.72 20.08 -15.97
CA GLU A 203 53.15 19.86 -15.63
C GLU A 203 53.98 19.14 -16.70
N ARG A 204 53.68 19.35 -17.99
CA ARG A 204 54.63 19.04 -19.05
C ARG A 204 54.69 20.17 -20.07
N ARG A 205 55.43 21.21 -19.71
CA ARG A 205 56.03 22.14 -20.66
C ARG A 205 57.48 22.37 -20.26
#